data_AF-A0A2A4Y8F6-F1
#
_entry.id   AF-A0A2A4Y8F6-F1
#
_cell.length_a   1.000
_cell.length_b   1.000
_cell.length_c   1.000
_cell.angle_alpha   90.00
_cell.angle_beta   90.00
_cell.angle_gamma   90.00
#
_symmetry.space_group_name_H-M   'P 1'
#
loop_
_entity.id
_entity.type
_entity.pdbx_description
1 polymer ?
#
loop_
_entity_poly.entity_id
_entity_poly.type
_entity_poly.pdbx_seq_one_letter_code
_entity_poly.pdbx_strand_id
1 'polypeptide(L)'
;MADFFNSLEDGWTIYLWLIAGASIVITAIYWVRWAAHNDQFDEDIKYLVFDENDKDKMAPEEYEKAMRVNKEQEDLRKVYLEKEAAQKRQA
;
A
#
# COMPACT_ATOMS: atom_id res chain seq x y z
N MET A 1 22.07 -39.78 10.62
CA MET A 1 21.52 -38.41 10.47
C MET A 1 22.44 -37.39 11.14
N ALA A 2 22.84 -37.58 12.41
CA ALA A 2 23.77 -36.67 13.09
C ALA A 2 25.12 -36.48 12.35
N ASP A 3 25.71 -37.55 11.80
CA ASP A 3 26.98 -37.47 11.05
C ASP A 3 26.86 -36.72 9.72
N PHE A 4 25.66 -36.70 9.11
CA PHE A 4 25.39 -35.97 7.87
C PHE A 4 25.39 -34.46 8.13
N PHE A 5 24.78 -34.02 9.25
CA PHE A 5 24.80 -32.63 9.67
C PHE A 5 26.20 -32.17 10.13
N ASN A 6 27.01 -33.06 10.70
CA ASN A 6 28.41 -32.76 11.08
C ASN A 6 29.37 -32.72 9.87
N SER A 7 29.01 -33.35 8.73
CA SER A 7 29.82 -33.31 7.50
C SER A 7 29.59 -32.09 6.61
N LEU A 8 28.51 -31.34 6.88
CA LEU A 8 28.24 -30.07 6.21
C LEU A 8 29.11 -29.01 6.89
N GLU A 9 30.32 -28.85 6.36
CA GLU A 9 31.22 -27.75 6.69
C GLU A 9 30.43 -26.44 6.86
N ASP A 10 30.76 -25.66 7.89
CA ASP A 10 29.99 -24.58 8.56
C ASP A 10 29.36 -23.49 7.66
N GLY A 11 29.59 -23.55 6.34
CA GLY A 11 29.07 -22.66 5.31
C GLY A 11 27.68 -23.00 4.75
N TRP A 12 27.00 -24.07 5.18
CA TRP A 12 25.65 -24.34 4.62
C TRP A 12 24.57 -23.40 5.19
N THR A 13 24.76 -22.94 6.43
CA THR A 13 23.88 -22.03 7.15
C THR A 13 23.73 -20.68 6.43
N ILE A 14 24.77 -20.20 5.74
CA ILE A 14 24.68 -18.93 5.00
C ILE A 14 23.68 -19.02 3.83
N TYR A 15 23.52 -20.19 3.20
CA TYR A 15 22.53 -20.36 2.13
C TYR A 15 21.10 -20.31 2.68
N LEU A 16 20.86 -20.85 3.88
CA LEU A 16 19.56 -20.69 4.55
C LEU A 16 19.26 -19.22 4.85
N TRP A 17 20.24 -18.47 5.36
CA TRP A 17 20.09 -17.04 5.62
C TRP A 17 19.82 -16.24 4.35
N LEU A 18 20.48 -16.59 3.23
CA LEU A 18 20.23 -15.97 1.93
C LEU A 18 18.80 -16.23 1.43
N ILE A 19 18.31 -17.47 1.55
CA ILE A 19 16.93 -17.81 1.17
C ILE A 19 15.93 -17.10 2.08
N ALA A 20 16.17 -17.08 3.39
CA ALA A 20 15.33 -16.38 4.35
C ALA A 20 15.26 -14.87 4.01
N GLY A 21 16.41 -14.23 3.79
CA GLY A 21 16.47 -12.82 3.39
C GLY A 21 15.73 -12.54 2.08
N ALA A 22 15.94 -13.35 1.04
CA ALA A 22 15.23 -13.23 -0.22
C ALA A 22 13.71 -13.40 -0.04
N SER A 23 13.28 -14.37 0.77
CA SER A 23 11.86 -14.62 1.03
C SER A 23 11.18 -13.46 1.75
N ILE A 24 11.87 -12.79 2.67
CA ILE A 24 11.38 -11.59 3.37
C ILE A 24 11.16 -10.46 2.36
N VAL A 25 12.12 -10.22 1.47
CA VAL A 25 12.00 -9.18 0.43
C VAL A 25 10.82 -9.47 -0.51
N ILE A 26 10.67 -10.71 -0.98
CA ILE A 26 9.56 -11.11 -1.85
C ILE A 26 8.22 -10.92 -1.13
N THR A 27 8.15 -11.34 0.13
CA THR A 27 6.95 -11.20 0.96
C THR A 27 6.59 -9.72 1.13
N ALA A 28 7.56 -8.86 1.44
CA ALA A 28 7.34 -7.43 1.57
C ALA A 28 6.82 -6.81 0.26
N ILE A 29 7.41 -7.16 -0.89
CA ILE A 29 6.94 -6.67 -2.20
C ILE A 29 5.51 -7.11 -2.47
N TYR A 30 5.18 -8.38 -2.19
CA TYR A 30 3.83 -8.91 -2.36
C TYR A 30 2.82 -8.13 -1.52
N TRP A 31 3.11 -7.93 -0.22
CA TRP A 31 2.22 -7.20 0.68
C TRP A 31 2.09 -5.73 0.33
N VAL A 32 3.17 -5.05 -0.05
CA VAL A 32 3.11 -3.65 -0.52
C VAL A 32 2.27 -3.56 -1.78
N ARG A 33 2.43 -4.49 -2.74
CA ARG A 33 1.63 -4.50 -3.96
C ARG A 33 0.16 -4.79 -3.67
N TRP A 34 -0.14 -5.69 -2.73
CA TRP A 34 -1.50 -5.96 -2.30
C TRP A 34 -2.12 -4.73 -1.61
N ALA A 35 -1.42 -4.12 -0.66
CA ALA A 35 -1.87 -2.92 0.05
C ALA A 35 -2.13 -1.74 -0.91
N ALA A 36 -1.29 -1.58 -1.94
CA ALA A 36 -1.48 -0.57 -2.99
C ALA A 36 -2.72 -0.81 -3.88
N HIS A 37 -3.23 -2.04 -3.98
CA HIS A 37 -4.47 -2.35 -4.72
C HIS A 37 -5.72 -2.39 -3.84
N ASN A 38 -5.57 -2.37 -2.52
CA ASN A 38 -6.67 -2.42 -1.56
C ASN A 38 -6.82 -1.10 -0.80
N ASP A 39 -6.32 0.00 -1.38
CA ASP A 39 -6.43 1.36 -0.86
C ASP A 39 -5.91 1.55 0.58
N GLN A 40 -5.07 0.63 1.08
CA GLN A 40 -4.58 0.63 2.47
C GLN A 40 -3.56 1.74 2.74
N PHE A 41 -2.96 2.31 1.70
CA PHE A 41 -2.10 3.49 1.79
C PHE A 41 -2.86 4.80 1.50
N ASP A 42 -4.16 4.73 1.17
CA ASP A 42 -4.99 5.89 0.84
C ASP A 42 -5.64 6.51 2.09
N GLU A 43 -5.44 5.90 3.26
CA GLU A 43 -6.09 6.35 4.50
C GLU A 43 -5.58 7.69 5.03
N ASP A 44 -4.39 8.18 4.65
CA ASP A 44 -3.75 9.29 5.39
C ASP A 44 -2.86 10.23 4.56
N ILE A 45 -3.05 10.39 3.24
CA ILE A 45 -2.48 11.55 2.52
C ILE A 45 -3.33 12.82 2.80
N LYS A 46 -3.35 13.16 4.10
CA LYS A 46 -3.11 14.49 4.66
C LYS A 46 -3.90 15.64 4.05
N TYR A 47 -5.02 15.98 4.71
CA TYR A 47 -5.49 17.33 5.05
C TYR A 47 -4.97 18.52 4.21
N LEU A 48 -5.05 18.39 2.90
CA LEU A 48 -4.90 19.43 1.90
C LEU A 48 -6.01 19.18 0.89
N VAL A 49 -7.25 19.30 1.35
CA VAL A 49 -8.38 19.47 0.42
C VAL A 49 -8.16 20.86 -0.18
N PHE A 50 -7.47 20.89 -1.30
CA PHE A 50 -7.27 22.13 -2.04
C PHE A 50 -8.62 22.61 -2.53
N ASP A 51 -8.96 23.84 -2.18
CA ASP A 51 -10.20 24.47 -2.59
C ASP A 51 -9.93 25.54 -3.66
N GLU A 52 -10.99 26.17 -4.16
CA GLU A 52 -10.86 27.22 -5.17
C GLU A 52 -10.02 28.42 -4.70
N ASN A 53 -9.86 28.60 -3.38
CA ASN A 53 -9.06 29.67 -2.78
C ASN A 53 -7.55 29.35 -2.77
N ASP A 54 -7.16 28.12 -3.08
CA ASP A 54 -5.75 27.71 -3.20
C ASP A 54 -5.19 27.86 -4.62
N LYS A 55 -6.02 28.30 -5.57
CA LYS A 55 -5.64 28.48 -6.98
C LYS A 55 -4.40 29.36 -7.17
N ASP A 56 -4.27 30.41 -6.37
CA ASP A 56 -3.14 31.35 -6.46
C ASP A 56 -1.92 30.91 -5.61
N LYS A 57 -2.02 29.80 -4.87
CA LYS A 57 -0.97 29.29 -3.97
C LYS A 57 -0.11 28.19 -4.58
N MET A 58 -0.42 27.76 -5.80
CA MET A 58 0.28 26.70 -6.50
C MET A 58 0.35 26.96 -8.01
N ALA A 59 1.18 26.20 -8.73
CA ALA A 59 1.21 26.30 -10.18
C ALA A 59 -0.13 25.82 -10.79
N PRO A 60 -0.58 26.38 -11.93
CA PRO A 60 -1.84 25.97 -12.56
C PRO A 60 -1.95 24.47 -12.85
N GLU A 61 -0.83 23.84 -13.22
CA GLU A 61 -0.75 22.40 -13.48
C GLU A 61 -0.92 21.55 -12.21
N GLU A 62 -0.40 22.05 -11.08
CA GLU A 62 -0.56 21.41 -9.77
C GLU A 62 -1.99 21.55 -9.26
N TYR A 63 -2.63 22.71 -9.49
CA TYR A 63 -4.03 22.96 -9.16
C TYR A 63 -4.97 22.04 -9.95
N GLU A 64 -4.76 21.90 -11.26
CA GLU A 64 -5.55 20.99 -12.09
C GLU A 64 -5.43 19.54 -11.61
N LYS A 65 -4.20 19.11 -11.29
CA LYS A 65 -3.94 17.78 -10.73
C LYS A 65 -4.63 17.58 -9.39
N ALA A 66 -4.57 18.57 -8.49
CA ALA A 66 -5.21 18.52 -7.18
C ALA A 66 -6.73 18.40 -7.29
N MET A 67 -7.37 19.21 -8.14
CA MET A 67 -8.81 19.15 -8.37
C MET A 67 -9.26 17.82 -8.97
N ARG A 68 -8.46 17.23 -9.87
CA ARG A 68 -8.72 15.89 -10.42
C ARG A 68 -8.67 14.81 -9.32
N VAL A 69 -7.64 14.83 -8.48
CA VAL A 69 -7.48 13.87 -7.37
C VAL A 69 -8.60 14.01 -6.36
N ASN A 70 -9.00 15.24 -5.98
CA ASN A 70 -10.13 15.48 -5.08
C ASN A 70 -11.41 14.82 -5.59
N LYS A 71 -11.71 14.98 -6.89
CA LYS A 71 -12.89 14.38 -7.51
C LYS A 71 -12.84 12.85 -7.47
N GLU A 72 -11.70 12.26 -7.82
CA GLU A 72 -11.50 10.80 -7.79
C GLU A 72 -11.72 10.25 -6.37
N GLN A 73 -11.20 10.92 -5.34
CA GLN A 73 -11.40 10.54 -3.93
C GLN A 73 -12.85 10.70 -3.46
N GLU A 74 -13.55 11.76 -3.85
CA GLU A 74 -14.97 11.93 -3.53
C GLU A 74 -15.83 10.80 -4.12
N ASP A 75 -15.52 10.37 -5.34
CA ASP A 75 -16.24 9.27 -6.00
C ASP A 75 -15.94 7.92 -5.34
N LEU A 76 -14.68 7.65 -4.99
CA LEU A 76 -14.30 6.46 -4.20
C LEU A 76 -15.02 6.42 -2.84
N ARG A 77 -15.10 7.58 -2.15
CA ARG A 77 -15.81 7.70 -0.87
C ARG A 77 -17.29 7.34 -1.00
N LYS A 78 -17.99 7.78 -2.06
CA LYS A 78 -19.39 7.41 -2.30
C LYS A 78 -19.54 5.89 -2.42
N VAL A 79 -18.68 5.25 -3.21
CA VAL A 79 -18.70 3.79 -3.40
C VAL A 79 -18.48 3.04 -2.08
N TYR A 80 -17.54 3.50 -1.24
CA TYR A 80 -17.30 2.87 0.06
C TYR A 80 -18.50 3.03 1.01
N LEU A 81 -19.07 4.23 1.11
CA LEU A 81 -20.24 4.50 1.94
C LEU A 81 -21.47 3.70 1.49
N GLU A 82 -21.66 3.54 0.17
CA GLU A 82 -22.73 2.69 -0.38
C GLU A 82 -22.53 1.21 0.00
N LYS A 83 -21.29 0.70 -0.11
CA LYS A 83 -20.95 -0.66 0.31
C LYS A 83 -21.19 -0.87 1.81
N GLU A 84 -20.76 0.08 2.65
CA GLU A 84 -20.97 0.02 4.11
C GLU A 84 -22.47 0.06 4.44
N ALA A 85 -23.24 0.94 3.80
CA ALA A 85 -24.68 1.03 3.97
C ALA A 85 -25.40 -0.26 3.53
N ALA A 86 -24.94 -0.90 2.44
CA ALA A 86 -25.46 -2.18 1.98
C ALA A 86 -25.17 -3.31 2.99
N GLN A 87 -23.94 -3.37 3.52
CA GLN A 87 -23.57 -4.35 4.55
C GLN A 87 -24.41 -4.19 5.82
N LYS A 88 -24.60 -2.96 6.30
CA LYS A 88 -25.45 -2.67 7.49
C LYS A 88 -26.93 -3.02 7.28
N ARG A 89 -27.42 -3.06 6.05
CA ARG A 89 -28.80 -3.49 5.74
C ARG A 89 -28.97 -5.01 5.66
N GLN A 90 -27.87 -5.74 5.48
CA GLN A 90 -27.85 -7.20 5.34
C GLN A 90 -27.49 -7.92 6.65
N ALA A 91 -26.92 -7.21 7.63
CA ALA A 91 -26.66 -7.66 8.99
C ALA A 91 -27.87 -7.43 9.90
#